data_AF-A0A0S8KXR7-F1
#
_entry.id   AF-A0A0S8KXR7-F1
#
_cell.length_a   1.000
_cell.length_b   1.000
_cell.length_c   1.000
_cell.angle_alpha   90.00
_cell.angle_beta   90.00
_cell.angle_gamma   90.00
#
_symmetry.space_group_name_H-M   'P 1'
#
loop_
_entity.id
_entity.type
_entity.pdbx_description
1 polymer ?
#
loop_
_entity_poly.entity_id
_entity_poly.type
_entity_poly.pdbx_seq_one_letter_code
_entity_poly.pdbx_strand_id
1 'polypeptide(L)'
;IGTPPNVVLAGFAELLLNIDINFQNWLMIGLPLVVTLIPITWWLLLKMNPPEITHLAGSKKIVKERIKNLGKLKGGERNTLIVFILTALMWICRSGFNLSFIHIPGWTELLGVPWVDDSVIAMIAVLLCYLSPTDIRKWKFTLDWKTNLNIPWGTLLLFGGGITIGKALQETGAAHYIAMNLVELRSLPTIFILSAVILLAKFLSEITSNTATTTMLMPILFALGIAIGVDPLSLMIAGAVATSLVFMLPVATPPNAIVYGTEYVSMSEMVRNGLVLQIITALIWICLLYFVISALSSLVNF
;
A
#
# COMPACT_ATOMS: atom_id res chain seq x y z
N ILE A 1 -0.06 -6.00 0.97
CA ILE A 1 -0.82 -5.85 2.26
C ILE A 1 -1.07 -4.38 2.54
N GLY A 2 -2.16 -4.05 3.24
CA GLY A 2 -2.51 -2.67 3.63
C GLY A 2 -3.63 -2.10 2.77
N THR A 3 -3.37 -1.87 1.48
CA THR A 3 -4.35 -1.35 0.52
C THR A 3 -4.30 -2.13 -0.81
N PRO A 4 -5.42 -2.35 -1.50
CA PRO A 4 -5.45 -3.11 -2.76
C PRO A 4 -4.49 -2.62 -3.86
N PRO A 5 -4.28 -1.31 -4.10
CA PRO A 5 -3.29 -0.80 -5.05
C PRO A 5 -1.89 -1.43 -4.95
N ASN A 6 -1.41 -1.71 -3.72
CA ASN A 6 -0.10 -2.31 -3.52
C ASN A 6 -0.03 -3.74 -4.06
N VAL A 7 -1.13 -4.50 -3.95
CA VAL A 7 -1.22 -5.87 -4.45
C VAL A 7 -1.34 -5.87 -5.97
N VAL A 8 -2.10 -4.93 -6.53
CA VAL A 8 -2.17 -4.69 -7.98
C VAL A 8 -0.77 -4.46 -8.53
N LEU A 9 -0.04 -3.50 -7.97
CA LEU A 9 1.33 -3.19 -8.36
C LEU A 9 2.23 -4.42 -8.34
N ALA A 10 2.24 -5.17 -7.23
CA ALA A 10 3.08 -6.37 -7.09
C ALA A 10 2.76 -7.42 -8.17
N GLY A 11 1.48 -7.70 -8.42
CA GLY A 11 1.08 -8.66 -9.45
C GLY A 11 1.42 -8.22 -10.87
N PHE A 12 1.33 -6.92 -11.17
CA PHE A 12 1.75 -6.39 -12.47
C PHE A 12 3.27 -6.34 -12.63
N ALA A 13 4.03 -6.07 -11.56
CA ALA A 13 5.49 -6.12 -11.59
C ALA A 13 5.99 -7.54 -11.84
N GLU A 14 5.39 -8.54 -11.19
CA GLU A 14 5.69 -9.95 -11.45
C GLU A 14 5.34 -10.34 -12.89
N LEU A 15 4.14 -9.98 -13.38
CA LEU A 15 3.70 -10.35 -14.73
C LEU A 15 4.52 -9.66 -15.83
N LEU A 16 4.68 -8.34 -15.76
CA LEU A 16 5.19 -7.53 -16.87
C LEU A 16 6.71 -7.35 -16.83
N LEU A 17 7.31 -7.39 -15.63
CA LEU A 17 8.74 -7.16 -15.41
C LEU A 17 9.48 -8.40 -14.87
N ASN A 18 8.76 -9.47 -14.48
CA ASN A 18 9.33 -10.64 -13.81
C ASN A 18 10.08 -10.27 -12.51
N ILE A 19 9.56 -9.27 -11.79
CA ILE A 19 10.12 -8.77 -10.53
C ILE A 19 9.20 -9.14 -9.37
N ASP A 20 9.70 -9.92 -8.40
CA ASP A 20 9.01 -10.21 -7.14
C ASP A 20 9.18 -9.03 -6.15
N ILE A 21 8.13 -8.21 -6.01
CA ILE A 21 8.07 -7.20 -4.95
C ILE A 21 7.64 -7.87 -3.65
N ASN A 22 8.61 -8.46 -2.96
CA ASN A 22 8.36 -9.06 -1.66
C ASN A 22 8.01 -8.02 -0.58
N PHE A 23 7.47 -8.50 0.54
CA PHE A 23 7.02 -7.67 1.66
C PHE A 23 8.13 -6.78 2.22
N GLN A 24 9.36 -7.29 2.33
CA GLN A 24 10.51 -6.54 2.85
C GLN A 24 10.86 -5.35 1.95
N ASN A 25 10.96 -5.57 0.64
CA ASN A 25 11.23 -4.53 -0.36
C ASN A 25 10.14 -3.46 -0.31
N TRP A 26 8.88 -3.88 -0.23
CA TRP A 26 7.76 -2.95 -0.11
C TRP A 26 7.80 -2.14 1.19
N LEU A 27 8.19 -2.77 2.31
CA LEU A 27 8.35 -2.11 3.59
C LEU A 27 9.45 -1.03 3.56
N MET A 28 10.56 -1.27 2.84
CA MET A 28 11.64 -0.29 2.68
C MET A 28 11.19 0.97 1.94
N ILE A 29 10.22 0.86 1.02
CA ILE A 29 9.64 2.01 0.32
C ILE A 29 8.55 2.67 1.18
N GLY A 30 7.66 1.87 1.77
CA GLY A 30 6.49 2.36 2.50
C GLY A 30 6.81 2.96 3.87
N LEU A 31 7.78 2.42 4.61
CA LEU A 31 8.07 2.86 5.97
C LEU A 31 8.62 4.30 6.02
N PRO A 32 9.62 4.72 5.20
CA PRO A 32 10.06 6.11 5.15
C PRO A 32 8.93 7.07 4.78
N LEU A 33 8.07 6.65 3.86
CA LEU A 33 6.90 7.43 3.46
C LEU A 33 5.94 7.65 4.62
N VAL A 34 5.55 6.59 5.34
CA VAL A 34 4.61 6.66 6.47
C VAL A 34 5.18 7.46 7.63
N VAL A 35 6.44 7.22 7.98
CA VAL A 35 7.15 7.94 9.05
C VAL A 35 7.24 9.44 8.75
N THR A 36 7.30 9.82 7.48
CA THR A 36 7.32 11.23 7.06
C THR A 36 5.91 11.82 6.97
N LEU A 37 4.98 11.12 6.33
CA LEU A 37 3.64 11.64 6.05
C LEU A 37 2.75 11.74 7.29
N ILE A 38 2.82 10.80 8.23
CA ILE A 38 1.94 10.82 9.42
C ILE A 38 2.20 12.07 10.27
N PRO A 39 3.44 12.37 10.71
CA PRO A 39 3.70 13.56 11.52
C PRO A 39 3.37 14.87 10.79
N ILE A 40 3.65 14.94 9.49
CA ILE A 40 3.37 16.13 8.68
C ILE A 40 1.87 16.34 8.54
N THR A 41 1.11 15.29 8.21
CA THR A 41 -0.35 15.35 8.11
C THR A 41 -0.98 15.73 9.44
N TRP A 42 -0.52 15.12 10.54
CA TRP A 42 -0.95 15.45 11.89
C TRP A 42 -0.72 16.93 12.22
N TRP A 43 0.50 17.42 11.99
CA TRP A 43 0.85 18.82 12.26
C TRP A 43 0.06 19.80 11.40
N LEU A 44 -0.11 19.51 10.10
CA LEU A 44 -0.89 20.33 9.18
C LEU A 44 -2.34 20.41 9.61
N LEU A 45 -2.97 19.28 9.94
CA LEU A 45 -4.36 19.24 10.37
C LEU A 45 -4.59 20.04 11.65
N LEU A 46 -3.69 19.94 12.64
CA LEU A 46 -3.76 20.74 13.87
C LEU A 46 -3.54 22.23 13.62
N LYS A 47 -2.65 22.59 12.69
CA LYS A 47 -2.40 23.99 12.36
C LYS A 47 -3.58 24.62 11.60
N MET A 48 -4.20 23.87 10.70
CA MET A 48 -5.34 24.33 9.89
C MET A 48 -6.65 24.32 10.68
N ASN A 49 -6.80 23.39 11.63
CA ASN A 49 -8.00 23.20 12.43
C ASN A 49 -7.60 23.03 13.90
N PRO A 50 -7.25 24.14 14.60
CA PRO A 50 -6.80 24.06 15.98
C PRO A 50 -7.92 23.52 16.89
N PRO A 51 -7.60 22.63 17.85
CA PRO A 51 -8.60 22.03 18.71
C PRO A 51 -9.21 23.06 19.66
N GLU A 52 -10.55 23.09 19.74
CA GLU A 52 -11.30 23.99 20.63
C GLU A 52 -11.05 23.69 22.11
N ILE A 53 -10.80 22.41 22.44
CA ILE A 53 -10.54 21.94 23.80
C ILE A 53 -9.15 21.30 23.84
N THR A 54 -8.22 21.95 24.53
CA THR A 54 -6.84 21.45 24.71
C THR A 54 -6.69 20.55 25.93
N HIS A 55 -7.62 20.63 26.89
CA HIS A 55 -7.56 19.86 28.13
C HIS A 55 -8.93 19.33 28.56
N LEU A 56 -9.14 18.02 28.36
CA LEU A 56 -10.30 17.29 28.88
C LEU A 56 -10.04 16.85 30.32
N ALA A 57 -10.67 17.54 31.29
CA ALA A 57 -10.61 17.17 32.70
C ALA A 57 -11.16 15.74 32.90
N GLY A 58 -10.39 14.87 33.56
CA GLY A 58 -10.81 13.47 33.81
C GLY A 58 -10.54 12.48 32.67
N SER A 59 -10.02 12.90 31.52
CA SER A 59 -9.64 12.02 30.40
C SER A 59 -8.78 10.83 30.82
N LYS A 60 -7.76 11.05 31.66
CA LYS A 60 -6.91 9.99 32.21
C LYS A 60 -7.68 8.93 33.01
N LYS A 61 -8.72 9.34 33.76
CA LYS A 61 -9.57 8.41 34.52
C LYS A 61 -10.40 7.56 33.57
N ILE A 62 -11.02 8.17 32.55
CA ILE A 62 -11.83 7.47 31.55
C ILE A 62 -10.97 6.47 30.76
N VAL A 63 -9.78 6.87 30.33
CA VAL A 63 -8.84 5.97 29.62
C VAL A 63 -8.44 4.80 30.52
N LYS A 64 -8.09 5.06 31.78
CA LYS A 64 -7.71 4.01 32.74
C LYS A 64 -8.86 3.05 33.02
N GLU A 65 -10.09 3.56 33.10
CA GLU A 65 -11.31 2.76 33.28
C GLU A 65 -11.60 1.89 32.04
N ARG A 66 -11.51 2.45 30.82
CA ARG A 66 -11.65 1.68 29.58
C ARG A 66 -10.57 0.58 29.47
N ILE A 67 -9.32 0.88 29.77
CA ILE A 67 -8.23 -0.12 29.79
C ILE A 67 -8.53 -1.21 30.81
N LYS A 68 -9.04 -0.85 32.00
CA LYS A 68 -9.43 -1.83 33.03
C LYS A 68 -10.59 -2.72 32.55
N ASN A 69 -11.56 -2.15 31.83
CA ASN A 69 -12.73 -2.86 31.33
C ASN A 69 -12.42 -3.82 30.16
N LEU A 70 -11.32 -3.61 29.41
CA LEU A 70 -10.88 -4.55 28.37
C LEU A 70 -10.54 -5.93 28.96
N GLY A 71 -10.05 -5.98 30.20
CA GLY A 71 -9.72 -7.22 30.88
C GLY A 71 -8.48 -7.91 30.30
N LYS A 72 -8.37 -9.23 30.52
CA LYS A 72 -7.27 -10.05 29.99
C LYS A 72 -7.57 -10.46 28.55
N LEU A 73 -6.52 -10.60 27.74
CA LEU A 73 -6.62 -11.11 26.37
C LEU A 73 -7.37 -12.44 26.33
N LYS A 74 -8.40 -12.50 25.49
CA LYS A 74 -9.17 -13.72 25.25
C LYS A 74 -8.33 -14.71 24.43
N GLY A 75 -8.73 -15.98 24.44
CA GLY A 75 -8.05 -17.04 23.69
C GLY A 75 -7.86 -16.70 22.20
N GLY A 76 -8.91 -16.22 21.53
CA GLY A 76 -8.84 -15.81 20.13
C GLY A 76 -7.90 -14.62 19.89
N GLU A 77 -8.01 -13.57 20.69
CA GLU A 77 -7.14 -12.38 20.61
C GLU A 77 -5.66 -12.76 20.76
N ARG A 78 -5.35 -13.66 21.70
CA ARG A 78 -3.99 -14.17 21.91
C ARG A 78 -3.51 -14.99 20.73
N ASN A 79 -4.33 -15.90 20.22
CA ASN A 79 -3.97 -16.76 19.09
C ASN A 79 -3.71 -15.92 17.82
N THR A 80 -4.59 -14.96 17.52
CA THR A 80 -4.42 -14.01 16.41
C THR A 80 -3.15 -13.20 16.57
N LEU A 81 -2.85 -12.69 17.76
CA LEU A 81 -1.63 -11.91 18.00
C LEU A 81 -0.36 -12.74 17.77
N ILE A 82 -0.33 -14.00 18.23
CA ILE A 82 0.81 -14.90 18.02
C ILE A 82 1.01 -15.17 16.54
N VAL A 83 -0.05 -15.57 15.83
CA VAL A 83 0.03 -15.85 14.38
C VAL A 83 0.46 -14.58 13.64
N PHE A 84 -0.12 -13.43 13.94
CA PHE A 84 0.24 -12.16 13.32
C PHE A 84 1.73 -11.81 13.48
N ILE A 85 2.28 -11.92 14.70
CA ILE A 85 3.70 -11.64 14.97
C ILE A 85 4.58 -12.63 14.21
N LEU A 86 4.26 -13.92 14.23
CA LEU A 86 5.01 -14.94 13.50
C LEU A 86 5.00 -14.66 12.00
N THR A 87 3.84 -14.37 11.41
CA THR A 87 3.72 -14.03 9.99
C THR A 87 4.52 -12.78 9.63
N ALA A 88 4.46 -11.72 10.45
CA ALA A 88 5.21 -10.50 10.21
C ALA A 88 6.73 -10.74 10.23
N LEU A 89 7.22 -11.54 11.19
CA LEU A 89 8.63 -11.93 11.26
C LEU A 89 9.04 -12.79 10.06
N MET A 90 8.18 -13.73 9.65
CA MET A 90 8.44 -14.56 8.46
C MET A 90 8.51 -13.73 7.19
N TRP A 91 7.66 -12.72 7.01
CA TRP A 91 7.76 -11.82 5.84
C TRP A 91 8.99 -10.92 5.88
N ILE A 92 9.28 -10.28 7.03
CA ILE A 92 10.40 -9.33 7.15
C ILE A 92 11.74 -10.03 6.97
N CYS A 93 11.88 -11.27 7.45
CA CYS A 93 13.12 -12.03 7.37
C CYS A 93 13.18 -13.00 6.18
N ARG A 94 12.20 -12.94 5.25
CA ARG A 94 12.11 -13.85 4.09
C ARG A 94 13.35 -13.76 3.21
N SER A 95 13.59 -12.60 2.64
CA SER A 95 14.79 -12.33 1.86
C SER A 95 15.94 -11.89 2.76
N GLY A 96 17.18 -12.09 2.29
CA GLY A 96 18.33 -11.54 2.98
C GLY A 96 18.33 -10.01 3.01
N PHE A 97 19.03 -9.45 4.00
CA PHE A 97 19.38 -8.03 4.00
C PHE A 97 20.75 -7.87 3.34
N ASN A 98 20.74 -7.29 2.14
CA ASN A 98 21.95 -6.88 1.44
C ASN A 98 22.28 -5.44 1.81
N LEU A 99 22.94 -5.25 2.95
CA LEU A 99 23.63 -3.99 3.22
C LEU A 99 24.99 -4.05 2.53
N SER A 100 25.43 -2.95 1.92
CA SER A 100 26.65 -2.87 1.09
C SER A 100 27.92 -3.49 1.70
N PHE A 101 27.96 -3.70 3.03
CA PHE A 101 29.07 -4.30 3.76
C PHE A 101 28.73 -5.59 4.52
N ILE A 102 27.45 -5.97 4.65
CA ILE A 102 27.00 -7.16 5.40
C ILE A 102 25.83 -7.80 4.67
N HIS A 103 26.03 -9.03 4.19
CA HIS A 103 24.96 -9.89 3.66
C HIS A 103 24.41 -10.75 4.81
N ILE A 104 23.20 -10.43 5.28
CA ILE A 104 22.50 -11.27 6.25
C ILE A 104 21.55 -12.17 5.44
N PRO A 105 21.82 -13.48 5.31
CA PRO A 105 20.96 -14.37 4.53
C PRO A 105 19.57 -14.46 5.15
N GLY A 106 18.55 -14.49 4.29
CA GLY A 106 17.16 -14.67 4.69
C GLY A 106 16.91 -16.10 5.18
N TRP A 107 15.79 -16.35 5.86
CA TRP A 107 15.51 -17.71 6.31
C TRP A 107 15.23 -18.68 5.13
N THR A 108 14.79 -18.18 3.97
CA THR A 108 14.59 -19.02 2.77
C THR A 108 15.92 -19.53 2.22
N GLU A 109 16.96 -18.70 2.24
CA GLU A 109 18.32 -19.06 1.86
C GLU A 109 18.94 -20.02 2.89
N LEU A 110 18.80 -19.71 4.18
CA LEU A 110 19.33 -20.54 5.28
C LEU A 110 18.72 -21.94 5.32
N LEU A 111 17.42 -22.06 5.02
CA LEU A 111 16.70 -23.33 5.01
C LEU A 111 16.71 -24.02 3.62
N GLY A 112 17.30 -23.39 2.60
CA GLY A 112 17.34 -23.95 1.25
C GLY A 112 15.97 -24.08 0.57
N VAL A 113 15.03 -23.20 0.89
CA VAL A 113 13.64 -23.20 0.38
C VAL A 113 13.30 -21.91 -0.38
N PRO A 114 13.98 -21.62 -1.51
CA PRO A 114 13.78 -20.38 -2.26
C PRO A 114 12.40 -20.27 -2.93
N TRP A 115 11.68 -21.38 -3.06
CA TRP A 115 10.33 -21.44 -3.63
C TRP A 115 9.24 -20.88 -2.71
N VAL A 116 9.56 -20.59 -1.44
CA VAL A 116 8.58 -20.07 -0.49
C VAL A 116 8.41 -18.57 -0.70
N ASP A 117 7.26 -18.21 -1.28
CA ASP A 117 6.85 -16.83 -1.48
C ASP A 117 5.99 -16.26 -0.34
N ASP A 118 5.67 -14.97 -0.43
CA ASP A 118 4.82 -14.28 0.56
C ASP A 118 3.41 -14.88 0.65
N SER A 119 2.90 -15.46 -0.43
CA SER A 119 1.59 -16.10 -0.50
C SER A 119 1.57 -17.43 0.27
N VAL A 120 2.64 -18.23 0.19
CA VAL A 120 2.78 -19.46 0.97
C VAL A 120 2.77 -19.16 2.47
N ILE A 121 3.50 -18.12 2.90
CA ILE A 121 3.52 -17.67 4.30
C ILE A 121 2.11 -17.25 4.76
N ALA A 122 1.39 -16.49 3.91
CA ALA A 122 0.02 -16.08 4.19
C ALA A 122 -0.93 -17.28 4.33
N MET A 123 -0.82 -18.28 3.46
CA MET A 123 -1.64 -19.48 3.50
C MET A 123 -1.40 -20.29 4.77
N ILE A 124 -0.14 -20.46 5.19
CA ILE A 124 0.20 -21.12 6.46
C ILE A 124 -0.39 -20.34 7.64
N ALA A 125 -0.32 -19.01 7.65
CA ALA A 125 -0.89 -18.18 8.70
C ALA A 125 -2.42 -18.36 8.82
N VAL A 126 -3.12 -18.38 7.70
CA VAL A 126 -4.58 -18.63 7.66
C VAL A 126 -4.91 -20.02 8.18
N LEU A 127 -4.17 -21.05 7.75
CA LEU A 127 -4.33 -22.43 8.23
C LEU A 127 -4.11 -22.51 9.75
N LEU A 128 -3.08 -21.86 10.29
CA LEU A 128 -2.85 -21.80 11.73
C LEU A 128 -4.00 -21.15 12.48
N CYS A 129 -4.61 -20.10 11.94
CA CYS A 129 -5.79 -19.47 12.53
C CYS A 129 -7.03 -20.39 12.52
N TYR A 130 -7.22 -21.20 11.48
CA TYR A 130 -8.29 -22.20 11.42
C TYR A 130 -8.05 -23.38 12.37
N LEU A 131 -6.78 -23.75 12.60
CA LEU A 131 -6.41 -24.86 13.48
C LEU A 131 -6.27 -24.46 14.95
N SER A 132 -6.13 -23.16 15.26
CA SER A 132 -5.89 -22.68 16.61
C SER A 132 -7.20 -22.54 17.42
N PRO A 133 -7.44 -23.38 18.44
CA PRO A 133 -8.70 -23.42 19.18
C PRO A 133 -8.80 -22.25 20.17
N THR A 134 -10.00 -21.66 20.27
CA THR A 134 -10.36 -20.67 21.30
C THR A 134 -11.06 -21.31 22.48
N ASP A 135 -11.87 -22.34 22.23
CA ASP A 135 -12.46 -23.22 23.23
C ASP A 135 -12.52 -24.64 22.65
N ILE A 136 -11.54 -25.46 23.02
CA ILE A 136 -11.39 -26.83 22.50
C ILE A 136 -12.61 -27.71 22.86
N ARG A 137 -13.27 -27.45 24.00
CA ARG A 137 -14.43 -28.24 24.45
C ARG A 137 -15.67 -27.96 23.61
N LYS A 138 -15.78 -26.74 23.06
CA LYS A 138 -16.89 -26.31 22.20
C LYS A 138 -16.57 -26.38 20.72
N TRP A 139 -15.42 -26.95 20.33
CA TRP A 139 -14.94 -26.97 18.95
C TRP A 139 -14.93 -25.58 18.29
N LYS A 140 -14.57 -24.56 19.08
CA LYS A 140 -14.46 -23.18 18.59
C LYS A 140 -13.01 -22.86 18.28
N PHE A 141 -12.77 -22.40 17.07
CA PHE A 141 -11.46 -21.99 16.57
C PHE A 141 -11.37 -20.47 16.45
N THR A 142 -10.18 -19.99 16.09
CA THR A 142 -9.91 -18.56 15.98
C THR A 142 -10.59 -17.96 14.75
N LEU A 143 -10.62 -18.72 13.64
CA LEU A 143 -11.41 -18.39 12.45
C LEU A 143 -12.50 -19.43 12.20
N ASP A 144 -13.59 -18.97 11.59
CA ASP A 144 -14.69 -19.80 11.12
C ASP A 144 -14.96 -19.56 9.62
N TRP A 145 -15.64 -20.49 8.96
CA TRP A 145 -15.92 -20.38 7.52
C TRP A 145 -16.73 -19.12 7.16
N LYS A 146 -17.58 -18.63 8.07
CA LYS A 146 -18.35 -17.40 7.86
C LYS A 146 -17.43 -16.19 7.67
N THR A 147 -16.21 -16.21 8.24
CA THR A 147 -15.23 -15.16 8.03
C THR A 147 -14.84 -14.99 6.55
N ASN A 148 -14.86 -16.07 5.75
CA ASN A 148 -14.53 -15.99 4.32
C ASN A 148 -15.53 -15.16 3.50
N LEU A 149 -16.73 -14.92 4.02
CA LEU A 149 -17.72 -14.05 3.37
C LEU A 149 -17.31 -12.57 3.37
N ASN A 150 -16.40 -12.19 4.27
CA ASN A 150 -15.88 -10.81 4.37
C ASN A 150 -14.70 -10.56 3.42
N ILE A 151 -14.23 -11.59 2.71
CA ILE A 151 -13.14 -11.43 1.74
C ILE A 151 -13.68 -10.66 0.52
N PRO A 152 -13.01 -9.58 0.08
CA PRO A 152 -13.44 -8.80 -1.07
C PRO A 152 -13.10 -9.51 -2.39
N TRP A 153 -13.81 -10.61 -2.71
CA TRP A 153 -13.57 -11.44 -3.90
C TRP A 153 -13.57 -10.66 -5.21
N GLY A 154 -14.41 -9.62 -5.33
CA GLY A 154 -14.44 -8.74 -6.49
C GLY A 154 -13.13 -7.99 -6.73
N THR A 155 -12.38 -7.66 -5.67
CA THR A 155 -11.06 -7.03 -5.79
C THR A 155 -10.04 -8.01 -6.38
N LEU A 156 -10.08 -9.29 -5.99
CA LEU A 156 -9.22 -10.33 -6.57
C LEU A 156 -9.53 -10.56 -8.05
N LEU A 157 -10.81 -10.58 -8.44
CA LEU A 157 -11.21 -10.67 -9.85
C LEU A 157 -10.76 -9.46 -10.67
N LEU A 158 -10.84 -8.25 -10.10
CA LEU A 158 -10.35 -7.02 -10.75
C LEU A 158 -8.84 -7.08 -11.00
N PHE A 159 -8.06 -7.67 -10.08
CA PHE A 159 -6.62 -7.86 -10.28
C PHE A 159 -6.34 -8.75 -11.49
N GLY A 160 -7.00 -9.91 -11.57
CA GLY A 160 -6.86 -10.83 -12.70
C GLY A 160 -7.27 -10.19 -14.04
N GLY A 161 -8.37 -9.42 -14.05
CA GLY A 161 -8.81 -8.68 -15.23
C GLY A 161 -7.81 -7.62 -15.68
N GLY A 162 -7.25 -6.84 -14.75
CA GLY A 162 -6.22 -5.87 -15.07
C GLY A 162 -4.95 -6.48 -15.65
N ILE A 163 -4.44 -7.53 -15.00
CA ILE A 163 -3.27 -8.29 -15.43
C ILE A 163 -3.47 -8.81 -16.87
N THR A 164 -4.68 -9.29 -17.18
CA THR A 164 -5.06 -9.74 -18.54
C THR A 164 -5.05 -8.60 -19.55
N ILE A 165 -5.59 -7.42 -19.20
CA ILE A 165 -5.54 -6.22 -20.06
C ILE A 165 -4.09 -5.79 -20.31
N GLY A 166 -3.24 -5.79 -19.29
CA GLY A 166 -1.83 -5.44 -19.44
C GLY A 166 -1.08 -6.36 -20.39
N LYS A 167 -1.31 -7.67 -20.28
CA LYS A 167 -0.75 -8.65 -21.21
C LYS A 167 -1.29 -8.45 -22.63
N ALA A 168 -2.59 -8.22 -22.79
CA ALA A 168 -3.20 -7.94 -24.09
C ALA A 168 -2.62 -6.68 -24.75
N LEU A 169 -2.34 -5.61 -23.99
CA LEU A 169 -1.71 -4.39 -24.52
C LEU A 169 -0.29 -4.64 -25.04
N GLN A 170 0.47 -5.54 -24.40
CA GLN A 170 1.77 -5.96 -24.91
C GLN A 170 1.63 -6.81 -26.17
N GLU A 171 0.83 -7.87 -26.13
CA GLU A 171 0.69 -8.84 -27.23
C GLU A 171 0.08 -8.22 -28.50
N THR A 172 -0.84 -7.27 -28.36
CA THR A 172 -1.44 -6.55 -29.50
C THR A 172 -0.55 -5.46 -30.09
N GLY A 173 0.56 -5.10 -29.43
CA GLY A 173 1.40 -3.95 -29.81
C GLY A 173 0.78 -2.59 -29.49
N ALA A 174 -0.39 -2.54 -28.83
CA ALA A 174 -1.02 -1.29 -28.42
C ALA A 174 -0.14 -0.47 -27.45
N ALA A 175 0.61 -1.16 -26.57
CA ALA A 175 1.61 -0.54 -25.72
C ALA A 175 2.68 0.22 -26.54
N HIS A 176 3.16 -0.39 -27.63
CA HIS A 176 4.12 0.24 -28.54
C HIS A 176 3.50 1.40 -29.32
N TYR A 177 2.22 1.31 -29.70
CA TYR A 177 1.52 2.42 -30.35
C TYR A 177 1.39 3.64 -29.41
N ILE A 178 0.97 3.44 -28.16
CA ILE A 178 0.91 4.53 -27.16
C ILE A 178 2.31 5.12 -26.93
N ALA A 179 3.32 4.25 -26.84
CA ALA A 179 4.72 4.63 -26.67
C ALA A 179 5.20 5.61 -27.75
N MET A 180 4.94 5.30 -29.03
CA MET A 180 5.38 6.13 -30.16
C MET A 180 4.78 7.55 -30.13
N ASN A 181 3.57 7.71 -29.62
CA ASN A 181 2.91 9.01 -29.48
C ASN A 181 3.46 9.86 -28.32
N LEU A 182 4.26 9.27 -27.43
CA LEU A 182 4.79 9.92 -26.24
C LEU A 182 6.32 10.04 -26.25
N VAL A 183 6.96 9.73 -27.38
CA VAL A 183 8.43 9.77 -27.54
C VAL A 183 9.00 11.16 -27.24
N GLU A 184 8.27 12.23 -27.53
CA GLU A 184 8.72 13.60 -27.23
C GLU A 184 8.95 13.84 -25.73
N LEU A 185 8.23 13.11 -24.86
CA LEU A 185 8.41 13.18 -23.40
C LEU A 185 9.77 12.65 -22.96
N ARG A 186 10.48 11.88 -23.79
CA ARG A 186 11.84 11.38 -23.49
C ARG A 186 12.86 12.49 -23.25
N SER A 187 12.60 13.67 -23.81
CA SER A 187 13.46 14.85 -23.61
C SER A 187 13.29 15.49 -22.23
N LEU A 188 12.21 15.17 -21.50
CA LEU A 188 11.94 15.74 -20.19
C LEU A 188 12.74 15.02 -19.09
N PRO A 189 13.25 15.75 -18.09
CA PRO A 189 13.82 15.14 -16.90
C PRO A 189 12.83 14.21 -16.20
N THR A 190 13.30 13.05 -15.72
CA THR A 190 12.50 12.00 -15.07
C THR A 190 11.60 12.53 -13.94
N ILE A 191 12.07 13.55 -13.21
CA ILE A 191 11.30 14.18 -12.13
C ILE A 191 9.98 14.80 -12.61
N PHE A 192 9.94 15.38 -13.82
CA PHE A 192 8.72 15.97 -14.37
C PHE A 192 7.73 14.90 -14.81
N ILE A 193 8.23 13.81 -15.41
CA ILE A 193 7.40 12.66 -15.80
C ILE A 193 6.77 12.03 -14.54
N LEU A 194 7.58 11.79 -13.51
CA LEU A 194 7.11 11.27 -12.22
C LEU A 194 6.07 12.18 -11.57
N SER A 195 6.31 13.49 -11.58
CA SER A 195 5.37 14.48 -11.05
C SER A 195 4.03 14.44 -11.79
N ALA A 196 4.05 14.37 -13.13
CA ALA A 196 2.85 14.27 -13.94
C ALA A 196 2.07 12.99 -13.64
N VAL A 197 2.75 11.84 -13.56
CA VAL A 197 2.13 10.54 -13.20
C VAL A 197 1.49 10.60 -11.82
N ILE A 198 2.19 11.13 -10.82
CA ILE A 198 1.69 11.23 -9.44
C ILE A 198 0.45 12.12 -9.40
N LEU A 199 0.50 13.30 -10.01
CA LEU A 199 -0.64 14.23 -10.02
C LEU A 199 -1.84 13.63 -10.75
N LEU A 200 -1.62 13.04 -11.93
CA LEU A 200 -2.67 12.38 -12.70
C LEU A 200 -3.34 11.27 -11.90
N ALA A 201 -2.55 10.38 -11.29
CA ALA A 201 -3.06 9.27 -10.49
C ALA A 201 -3.87 9.76 -9.28
N LYS A 202 -3.41 10.80 -8.57
CA LYS A 202 -4.12 11.38 -7.42
C LYS A 202 -5.47 11.96 -7.81
N PHE A 203 -5.51 12.80 -8.83
CA PHE A 203 -6.76 13.46 -9.24
C PHE A 203 -7.75 12.46 -9.84
N LEU A 204 -7.30 11.49 -10.64
CA LEU A 204 -8.18 10.44 -11.14
C LEU A 204 -8.75 9.60 -9.99
N SER A 205 -7.92 9.24 -9.02
CA SER A 205 -8.32 8.44 -7.86
C SER A 205 -9.20 9.19 -6.86
N GLU A 206 -9.34 10.52 -7.00
CA GLU A 206 -10.25 11.31 -6.17
C GLU A 206 -11.72 11.07 -6.53
N ILE A 207 -11.98 10.81 -7.81
CA ILE A 207 -13.32 10.61 -8.37
C ILE A 207 -13.60 9.14 -8.72
N THR A 208 -12.62 8.25 -8.55
CA THR A 208 -12.72 6.82 -8.85
C THR A 208 -12.18 5.97 -7.71
N SER A 209 -12.41 4.65 -7.75
CA SER A 209 -11.87 3.73 -6.74
C SER A 209 -10.35 3.58 -6.91
N ASN A 210 -9.58 3.77 -5.83
CA ASN A 210 -8.12 3.64 -5.83
C ASN A 210 -7.64 2.36 -6.52
N THR A 211 -8.31 1.24 -6.26
CA THR A 211 -7.99 -0.04 -6.88
C THR A 211 -8.22 0.00 -8.38
N ALA A 212 -9.37 0.50 -8.83
CA ALA A 212 -9.70 0.59 -10.25
C ALA A 212 -8.75 1.52 -11.01
N THR A 213 -8.43 2.69 -10.42
CA THR A 213 -7.46 3.64 -10.99
C THR A 213 -6.09 2.98 -11.13
N THR A 214 -5.64 2.27 -10.09
CA THR A 214 -4.33 1.58 -10.10
C THR A 214 -4.31 0.51 -11.18
N THR A 215 -5.32 -0.37 -11.22
CA THR A 215 -5.43 -1.45 -12.21
C THR A 215 -5.43 -0.93 -13.64
N MET A 216 -6.09 0.20 -13.89
CA MET A 216 -6.10 0.85 -15.20
C MET A 216 -4.74 1.48 -15.56
N LEU A 217 -4.09 2.14 -14.61
CA LEU A 217 -2.84 2.86 -14.85
C LEU A 217 -1.63 1.94 -14.98
N MET A 218 -1.55 0.82 -14.24
CA MET A 218 -0.36 -0.05 -14.23
C MET A 218 0.16 -0.43 -15.63
N PRO A 219 -0.67 -0.98 -16.55
CA PRO A 219 -0.17 -1.35 -17.87
C PRO A 219 0.21 -0.16 -18.75
N ILE A 220 -0.45 0.98 -18.56
CA ILE A 220 -0.15 2.23 -19.28
C ILE A 220 1.21 2.78 -18.81
N LEU A 221 1.44 2.81 -17.50
CA LEU A 221 2.70 3.27 -16.91
C LEU A 221 3.86 2.35 -17.27
N PHE A 222 3.62 1.04 -17.33
CA PHE A 222 4.58 0.08 -17.85
C PHE A 222 4.98 0.41 -19.30
N ALA A 223 3.99 0.52 -20.19
CA ALA A 223 4.21 0.81 -21.60
C ALA A 223 4.94 2.16 -21.80
N LEU A 224 4.55 3.16 -21.02
CA LEU A 224 5.19 4.48 -21.01
C LEU A 224 6.65 4.42 -20.59
N GLY A 225 6.99 3.67 -19.54
CA GLY A 225 8.38 3.52 -19.09
C GLY A 225 9.26 2.94 -20.20
N ILE A 226 8.81 1.85 -20.82
CA ILE A 226 9.50 1.24 -21.96
C ILE A 226 9.66 2.22 -23.13
N ALA A 227 8.62 3.01 -23.43
CA ALA A 227 8.59 3.98 -24.52
C ALA A 227 9.69 5.05 -24.42
N ILE A 228 9.76 5.69 -23.25
CA ILE A 228 10.59 6.86 -23.02
C ILE A 228 11.95 6.50 -22.41
N GLY A 229 12.20 5.20 -22.15
CA GLY A 229 13.45 4.71 -21.56
C GLY A 229 13.62 5.08 -20.09
N VAL A 230 12.51 5.24 -19.36
CA VAL A 230 12.50 5.41 -17.90
C VAL A 230 12.12 4.06 -17.29
N ASP A 231 12.74 3.71 -16.16
CA ASP A 231 12.41 2.47 -15.44
C ASP A 231 10.88 2.34 -15.22
N PRO A 232 10.21 1.33 -15.82
CA PRO A 232 8.77 1.16 -15.71
C PRO A 232 8.32 0.91 -14.27
N LEU A 233 9.14 0.20 -13.47
CA LEU A 233 8.82 -0.10 -12.09
C LEU A 233 8.66 1.17 -11.26
N SER A 234 9.57 2.12 -11.43
CA SER A 234 9.52 3.44 -10.80
C SER A 234 8.22 4.19 -11.11
N LEU A 235 7.76 4.19 -12.36
CA LEU A 235 6.50 4.83 -12.75
C LEU A 235 5.30 4.13 -12.12
N MET A 236 5.30 2.79 -12.12
CA MET A 236 4.24 1.97 -11.54
C MET A 236 4.14 2.20 -10.03
N ILE A 237 5.26 2.20 -9.31
CA ILE A 237 5.33 2.53 -7.87
C ILE A 237 4.80 3.95 -7.62
N ALA A 238 5.25 4.92 -8.42
CA ALA A 238 4.82 6.31 -8.30
C ALA A 238 3.29 6.43 -8.37
N GLY A 239 2.68 5.80 -9.39
CA GLY A 239 1.23 5.78 -9.60
C GLY A 239 0.46 5.04 -8.52
N ALA A 240 0.89 3.83 -8.15
CA ALA A 240 0.17 2.98 -7.18
C ALA A 240 0.11 3.56 -5.76
N VAL A 241 1.18 4.22 -5.31
CA VAL A 241 1.17 4.92 -4.02
C VAL A 241 0.35 6.21 -4.13
N ALA A 242 0.45 6.92 -5.24
CA ALA A 242 -0.29 8.15 -5.49
C ALA A 242 -1.82 7.95 -5.43
N THR A 243 -2.35 6.86 -5.99
CA THR A 243 -3.79 6.53 -5.89
C THR A 243 -4.27 6.27 -4.46
N SER A 244 -3.35 6.05 -3.50
CA SER A 244 -3.71 5.89 -2.08
C SER A 244 -3.61 7.19 -1.29
N LEU A 245 -3.10 8.28 -1.87
CA LEU A 245 -2.88 9.59 -1.23
C LEU A 245 -3.97 10.59 -1.64
N VAL A 246 -5.22 10.26 -1.32
CA VAL A 246 -6.44 10.92 -1.81
C VAL A 246 -7.25 11.46 -0.63
N PHE A 247 -7.51 12.77 -0.57
CA PHE A 247 -7.86 13.46 0.69
C PHE A 247 -9.00 14.48 0.58
N MET A 248 -9.49 14.82 -0.62
CA MET A 248 -10.41 15.95 -0.81
C MET A 248 -11.89 15.55 -0.67
N LEU A 249 -12.28 14.44 -1.30
CA LEU A 249 -13.68 14.07 -1.47
C LEU A 249 -14.08 12.92 -0.53
N PRO A 250 -15.30 12.95 0.05
CA PRO A 250 -15.82 11.85 0.86
C PRO A 250 -15.91 10.54 0.08
N VAL A 251 -16.28 10.61 -1.20
CA VAL A 251 -16.50 9.44 -2.06
C VAL A 251 -15.21 8.69 -2.40
N ALA A 252 -14.06 9.35 -2.27
CA ALA A 252 -12.78 8.79 -2.70
C ALA A 252 -12.40 7.54 -1.89
N THR A 253 -12.64 7.54 -0.56
CA THR A 253 -12.33 6.39 0.30
C THR A 253 -13.35 6.19 1.42
N PRO A 254 -13.57 4.94 1.89
CA PRO A 254 -14.47 4.69 3.02
C PRO A 254 -14.12 5.48 4.31
N PRO A 255 -12.84 5.64 4.71
CA PRO A 255 -12.49 6.47 5.87
C PRO A 255 -12.94 7.93 5.73
N ASN A 256 -12.78 8.51 4.53
CA ASN A 256 -13.23 9.87 4.23
C ASN A 256 -14.76 10.00 4.36
N ALA A 257 -15.50 9.03 3.82
CA ALA A 257 -16.96 8.97 3.94
C ALA A 257 -17.44 8.81 5.39
N ILE A 258 -16.75 8.00 6.20
CA ILE A 258 -17.09 7.80 7.62
C ILE A 258 -16.96 9.10 8.41
N VAL A 259 -15.87 9.85 8.22
CA VAL A 259 -15.66 11.14 8.91
C VAL A 259 -16.68 12.18 8.43
N TYR A 260 -16.92 12.28 7.13
CA TYR A 260 -17.94 13.17 6.58
C TYR A 260 -19.34 12.84 7.10
N GLY A 261 -19.67 11.55 7.24
CA GLY A 261 -20.94 11.07 7.79
C GLY A 261 -21.16 11.36 9.28
N THR A 262 -20.16 11.91 9.99
CA THR A 262 -20.35 12.40 11.36
C THR A 262 -21.06 13.74 11.44
N GLU A 263 -21.21 14.43 10.30
CA GLU A 263 -21.78 15.79 10.18
C GLU A 263 -20.99 16.90 10.92
N TYR A 264 -19.87 16.57 11.55
CA TYR A 264 -18.97 17.55 12.18
C TYR A 264 -18.01 18.23 11.20
N VAL A 265 -17.87 17.71 9.98
CA VAL A 265 -16.94 18.23 8.95
C VAL A 265 -17.73 18.59 7.71
N SER A 266 -17.70 19.86 7.33
CA SER A 266 -18.37 20.32 6.11
C SER A 266 -17.60 19.90 4.85
N MET A 267 -18.31 19.79 3.72
CA MET A 267 -17.70 19.46 2.44
C MET A 267 -16.60 20.47 2.04
N SER A 268 -16.83 21.76 2.30
CA SER A 268 -15.87 22.83 1.98
C SER A 268 -14.59 22.72 2.81
N GLU A 269 -14.70 22.41 4.11
CA GLU A 269 -13.55 22.19 4.97
C GLU A 269 -12.75 20.97 4.54
N MET A 270 -13.43 19.88 4.20
CA MET A 270 -12.80 18.66 3.74
C MET A 270 -12.02 18.89 2.43
N VAL A 271 -12.63 19.56 1.44
CA VAL A 271 -11.95 19.88 0.17
C VAL A 271 -10.78 20.82 0.38
N ARG A 272 -10.94 21.89 1.19
CA ARG A 272 -9.87 22.86 1.46
C ARG A 272 -8.67 22.21 2.15
N ASN A 273 -8.93 21.42 3.20
CA ASN A 273 -7.89 20.74 3.96
C ASN A 273 -7.26 19.62 3.13
N GLY A 274 -8.08 18.88 2.39
CA GLY A 274 -7.67 17.82 1.49
C GLY A 274 -6.78 18.31 0.35
N LEU A 275 -7.08 19.47 -0.27
CA LEU A 275 -6.25 20.07 -1.33
C LEU A 275 -4.84 20.37 -0.83
N VAL A 276 -4.73 20.99 0.35
CA VAL A 276 -3.43 21.31 0.97
C VAL A 276 -2.64 20.04 1.25
N LEU A 277 -3.28 19.03 1.84
CA LEU A 277 -2.65 17.73 2.06
C LEU A 277 -2.25 17.05 0.76
N GLN A 278 -3.08 17.13 -0.28
CA GLN A 278 -2.82 16.48 -1.56
C GLN A 278 -1.59 17.08 -2.25
N ILE A 279 -1.43 18.40 -2.24
CA ILE A 279 -0.25 19.07 -2.78
C ILE A 279 1.01 18.70 -1.97
N ILE A 280 0.95 18.83 -0.64
CA ILE A 280 2.12 18.57 0.21
C ILE A 280 2.56 17.11 0.14
N THR A 281 1.61 16.17 0.24
CA THR A 281 1.93 14.74 0.11
C THR A 281 2.39 14.37 -1.30
N ALA A 282 1.95 15.08 -2.35
CA ALA A 282 2.49 14.87 -3.70
C ALA A 282 3.96 15.30 -3.77
N LEU A 283 4.30 16.49 -3.25
CA LEU A 283 5.68 16.97 -3.21
C LEU A 283 6.60 16.04 -2.41
N ILE A 284 6.14 15.62 -1.22
CA ILE A 284 6.90 14.66 -0.40
C ILE A 284 7.09 13.35 -1.15
N TRP A 285 6.05 12.85 -1.82
CA TRP A 285 6.16 11.60 -2.57
C TRP A 285 7.11 11.73 -3.76
N ILE A 286 7.05 12.83 -4.51
CA ILE A 286 7.97 13.13 -5.61
C ILE A 286 9.43 13.16 -5.10
N CYS A 287 9.69 13.88 -4.01
CA CYS A 287 11.03 13.97 -3.42
C CYS A 287 11.52 12.61 -2.91
N LEU A 288 10.71 11.91 -2.12
CA LEU A 288 11.06 10.59 -1.59
C LEU A 288 11.33 9.61 -2.72
N LEU A 289 10.47 9.56 -3.73
CA LEU A 289 10.66 8.65 -4.85
C LEU A 289 11.95 8.99 -5.62
N TYR A 290 12.27 10.26 -5.84
CA TYR A 290 13.54 10.64 -6.48
C TYR A 290 14.77 10.16 -5.69
N PHE A 291 14.78 10.34 -4.37
CA PHE A 291 15.88 9.90 -3.51
C PHE A 291 15.91 8.37 -3.32
N VAL A 292 14.74 7.74 -3.20
CA VAL A 292 14.61 6.29 -3.03
C VAL A 292 14.97 5.56 -4.32
N ILE A 293 14.58 6.05 -5.50
CA ILE A 293 15.04 5.50 -6.78
C ILE A 293 16.56 5.67 -6.91
N SER A 294 17.11 6.83 -6.56
CA SER A 294 18.55 7.08 -6.61
C SER A 294 19.35 6.25 -5.60
N ALA A 295 18.76 5.89 -4.46
CA ALA A 295 19.39 5.06 -3.43
C ALA A 295 19.21 3.56 -3.72
N LEU A 296 18.03 3.14 -4.19
CA LEU A 296 17.74 1.75 -4.55
C LEU A 296 18.51 1.31 -5.78
N SER A 297 18.73 2.18 -6.78
CA SER A 297 19.63 1.86 -7.90
C SER A 297 21.08 1.63 -7.48
N SER A 298 21.47 2.07 -6.27
CA SER A 298 22.79 1.83 -5.67
C SER A 298 22.84 0.69 -4.65
N LEU A 299 21.68 0.24 -4.15
CA LEU A 299 21.55 -0.76 -3.06
C LEU A 299 20.96 -2.09 -3.53
N VAL A 300 20.15 -2.06 -4.59
CA VAL A 300 19.55 -3.22 -5.22
C VAL A 300 20.04 -3.19 -6.64
N ASN A 301 20.87 -4.16 -6.99
CA ASN A 301 21.10 -4.51 -8.40
C ASN A 301 19.74 -4.99 -8.94
N PHE A 302 18.94 -4.06 -9.44
CA PHE A 302 17.78 -4.34 -10.29
C PHE A 302 18.28 -4.58 -11.71
#